data_AF-A0AAJ1JRM8-F1
#
_entry.id   AF-A0AAJ1JRM8-F1
#
_cell.length_a   1.000
_cell.length_b   1.000
_cell.length_c   1.000
_cell.angle_alpha   90.00
_cell.angle_beta   90.00
_cell.angle_gamma   90.00
#
_symmetry.space_group_name_H-M   'P 1'
#
loop_
_entity.id
_entity.type
_entity.pdbx_description
1 polymer ?
#
loop_
_entity_poly.entity_id
_entity_poly.type
_entity_poly.pdbx_seq_one_letter_code
_entity_poly.pdbx_strand_id
1 'polypeptide(L)'
;MAKRNDNSGFLYHWIKASPFMKDNKYDYPTAFEVLISIINDGVIRAGLTMEKGGHECICFTESTKYSISDDTSKYQPFGFQISKRSVFAAGGRPVIYSPVADKQLLDPSIHWRFMPFDLDIKSEKTPFGIDFTWEREWRLNDAELPLDDVDRIYVPNEQYRKLLIERTNEIVHNTISQDPSDYYYGYPHPGVEEYIDRVHDRIDVLIF
;
A
#
# COMPACT_ATOMS: atom_id res chain seq x y z
N MET A 1 23.26 14.44 1.17
CA MET A 1 22.77 13.40 0.23
C MET A 1 22.66 12.08 0.97
N ALA A 2 21.66 11.27 0.64
CA ALA A 2 21.61 9.89 1.11
C ALA A 2 22.83 9.13 0.57
N LYS A 3 23.45 8.29 1.40
CA LYS A 3 24.66 7.51 1.02
C LYS A 3 24.34 6.31 0.13
N ARG A 4 23.08 5.88 0.09
CA ARG A 4 22.59 4.75 -0.69
C ARG A 4 21.24 5.13 -1.32
N ASN A 5 20.95 4.57 -2.50
CA ASN A 5 19.67 4.77 -3.20
C ASN A 5 18.49 4.14 -2.45
N ASP A 6 18.75 3.19 -1.55
CA ASP A 6 17.76 2.53 -0.69
C ASP A 6 17.53 3.21 0.67
N ASN A 7 18.12 4.38 0.88
CA ASN A 7 17.84 5.27 2.00
C ASN A 7 17.06 6.48 1.47
N SER A 8 15.74 6.34 1.38
CA SER A 8 14.82 7.38 0.92
C SER A 8 14.06 8.01 2.09
N GLY A 9 13.48 9.19 1.85
CA GLY A 9 12.55 9.84 2.77
C GLY A 9 11.13 9.28 2.70
N PHE A 10 10.93 8.16 2.01
CA PHE A 10 9.61 7.65 1.65
C PHE A 10 9.43 6.19 2.08
N LEU A 11 8.17 5.82 2.26
CA LEU A 11 7.69 4.45 2.42
C LEU A 11 6.71 4.14 1.30
N TYR A 12 6.58 2.86 0.97
CA TYR A 12 5.70 2.40 -0.10
C TYR A 12 4.67 1.41 0.42
N HIS A 13 3.40 1.65 0.14
CA HIS A 13 2.31 0.68 0.31
C HIS A 13 2.03 0.02 -1.05
N TRP A 14 2.66 -1.14 -1.31
CA TRP A 14 2.40 -1.90 -2.53
C TRP A 14 1.12 -2.70 -2.41
N ILE A 15 0.40 -2.77 -3.52
CA ILE A 15 -0.89 -3.44 -3.59
C ILE A 15 -0.68 -4.92 -3.86
N LYS A 16 -1.37 -5.73 -3.08
CA LYS A 16 -1.48 -7.18 -3.30
C LYS A 16 -2.73 -7.46 -4.15
N ALA A 17 -2.58 -8.27 -5.19
CA ALA A 17 -3.74 -8.83 -5.88
C ALA A 17 -4.53 -9.74 -4.92
N SER A 18 -5.83 -9.50 -4.76
CA SER A 18 -6.70 -10.24 -3.84
C SER A 18 -7.95 -10.74 -4.58
N PRO A 19 -8.20 -12.07 -4.64
CA PRO A 19 -7.39 -13.16 -4.09
C PRO A 19 -6.03 -13.33 -4.79
N PHE A 20 -5.00 -13.68 -4.05
CA PHE A 20 -3.68 -13.96 -4.63
C PHE A 20 -3.62 -15.38 -5.19
N MET A 21 -3.35 -15.49 -6.49
CA MET A 21 -3.19 -16.76 -7.20
C MET A 21 -1.71 -17.05 -7.42
N LYS A 22 -1.15 -18.06 -6.73
CA LYS A 22 0.29 -18.37 -6.75
C LYS A 22 0.86 -18.64 -8.15
N ASP A 23 0.06 -19.22 -9.04
CA ASP A 23 0.48 -19.55 -10.40
C ASP A 23 0.44 -18.34 -11.33
N ASN A 24 -0.15 -17.22 -10.88
CA ASN A 24 -0.21 -15.98 -11.62
C ASN A 24 0.70 -14.92 -10.97
N LYS A 25 1.98 -14.94 -11.37
CA LYS A 25 2.98 -13.97 -10.89
C LYS A 25 2.58 -12.51 -11.20
N TYR A 26 1.84 -12.30 -12.28
CA TYR A 26 1.45 -10.97 -12.76
C TYR A 26 -0.07 -10.87 -12.87
N ASP A 27 -0.70 -10.42 -11.79
CA ASP A 27 -2.14 -10.19 -11.73
C ASP A 27 -2.44 -8.69 -11.63
N TYR A 28 -2.01 -7.96 -12.66
CA TYR A 28 -2.20 -6.51 -12.74
C TYR A 28 -3.67 -6.11 -12.77
N PRO A 29 -4.59 -6.80 -13.48
CA PRO A 29 -6.01 -6.45 -13.45
C PRO A 29 -6.59 -6.52 -12.04
N THR A 30 -6.34 -7.59 -11.29
CA THR A 30 -6.87 -7.72 -9.92
C THR A 30 -6.26 -6.67 -8.98
N ALA A 31 -4.95 -6.43 -9.05
CA ALA A 31 -4.32 -5.38 -8.24
C ALA A 31 -4.82 -3.97 -8.62
N PHE A 32 -5.12 -3.74 -9.89
CA PHE A 32 -5.68 -2.48 -10.35
C PHE A 32 -7.09 -2.24 -9.78
N GLU A 33 -7.95 -3.26 -9.70
CA GLU A 33 -9.26 -3.10 -9.06
C GLU A 33 -9.13 -2.81 -7.55
N VAL A 34 -8.12 -3.37 -6.87
CA VAL A 34 -7.81 -2.99 -5.47
C VAL A 34 -7.37 -1.52 -5.38
N LEU A 35 -6.54 -1.04 -6.30
CA LEU A 35 -6.15 0.37 -6.37
C LEU A 35 -7.38 1.28 -6.53
N ILE A 36 -8.29 0.93 -7.45
CA ILE A 36 -9.53 1.67 -7.69
C ILE A 36 -10.42 1.66 -6.44
N SER A 37 -10.53 0.53 -5.73
CA SER A 37 -11.28 0.45 -4.47
C SER A 37 -10.73 1.40 -3.41
N ILE A 38 -9.40 1.46 -3.25
CA ILE A 38 -8.76 2.36 -2.29
C ILE A 38 -9.00 3.83 -2.66
N ILE A 39 -8.95 4.16 -3.96
CA ILE A 39 -9.22 5.52 -4.45
C ILE A 39 -10.68 5.91 -4.25
N ASN A 40 -11.63 4.99 -4.48
CA ASN A 40 -13.05 5.22 -4.20
C ASN A 40 -13.31 5.46 -2.71
N ASP A 41 -12.67 4.68 -1.84
CA ASP A 41 -12.81 4.81 -0.40
C ASP A 41 -12.13 6.08 0.17
N GLY A 42 -11.14 6.63 -0.53
CA GLY A 42 -10.37 7.79 -0.07
C GLY A 42 -9.35 7.48 1.03
N VAL A 43 -9.20 6.22 1.42
CA VAL A 43 -8.36 5.78 2.55
C VAL A 43 -7.67 4.45 2.27
N ILE A 44 -6.44 4.30 2.75
CA ILE A 44 -5.77 3.00 2.89
C ILE A 44 -6.18 2.41 4.23
N ARG A 45 -6.80 1.22 4.22
CA ARG A 45 -7.29 0.55 5.43
C ARG A 45 -6.23 -0.40 6.00
N ALA A 46 -6.24 -0.55 7.32
CA ALA A 46 -5.42 -1.53 8.02
C ALA A 46 -5.76 -2.96 7.55
N GLY A 47 -4.74 -3.78 7.39
CA GLY A 47 -4.87 -5.21 7.12
C GLY A 47 -4.35 -6.04 8.28
N LEU A 48 -4.87 -7.25 8.45
CA LEU A 48 -4.33 -8.22 9.38
C LEU A 48 -2.91 -8.63 8.97
N THR A 49 -1.93 -8.37 9.83
CA THR A 49 -0.51 -8.68 9.58
C THR A 49 -0.23 -10.19 9.58
N MET A 50 -1.05 -11.01 10.26
CA MET A 50 -0.96 -12.47 10.30
C MET A 50 -2.35 -13.11 10.48
N GLU A 51 -2.59 -14.27 9.88
CA GLU A 51 -3.87 -15.00 9.97
C GLU A 51 -4.25 -15.43 11.40
N LYS A 52 -3.27 -15.55 12.32
CA LYS A 52 -3.49 -15.88 13.74
C LYS A 52 -2.63 -15.01 14.64
N GLY A 53 -3.27 -14.27 15.56
CA GLY A 53 -2.57 -13.43 16.54
C GLY A 53 -1.86 -12.21 15.94
N GLY A 54 -2.22 -11.84 14.70
CA GLY A 54 -1.78 -10.62 14.04
C GLY A 54 -2.49 -9.39 14.60
N HIS A 55 -1.92 -8.23 14.32
CA HIS A 55 -2.52 -6.94 14.59
C HIS A 55 -2.96 -6.31 13.27
N GLU A 56 -4.04 -5.55 13.30
CA GLU A 56 -4.46 -4.71 12.17
C GLU A 56 -3.54 -3.50 12.09
N CYS A 57 -2.78 -3.43 11.00
CA CYS A 57 -1.86 -2.33 10.76
C CYS A 57 -1.92 -1.95 9.27
N ILE A 58 -1.58 -0.70 8.98
CA ILE A 58 -1.24 -0.30 7.62
C ILE A 58 0.25 -0.58 7.45
N CYS A 59 0.58 -1.49 6.53
CA CYS A 59 1.93 -1.92 6.26
C CYS A 59 2.56 -1.14 5.10
N PHE A 60 3.85 -0.87 5.23
CA PHE A 60 4.66 -0.24 4.21
C PHE A 60 6.01 -0.96 4.11
N THR A 61 6.74 -0.71 3.03
CA THR A 61 8.14 -1.08 2.89
C THR A 61 9.02 0.15 2.70
N GLU A 62 10.22 0.09 3.25
CA GLU A 62 11.31 1.04 2.92
C GLU A 62 12.12 0.59 1.69
N SER A 63 11.87 -0.63 1.18
CA SER A 63 12.47 -1.09 -0.07
C SER A 63 12.08 -0.15 -1.20
N THR A 64 13.08 0.20 -2.03
CA THR A 64 12.88 1.21 -3.06
C THR A 64 11.84 0.75 -4.08
N LYS A 65 11.22 1.72 -4.77
CA LYS A 65 10.36 1.41 -5.92
C LYS A 65 11.03 0.61 -7.03
N TYR A 66 12.36 0.56 -7.10
CA TYR A 66 13.08 -0.28 -8.06
C TYR A 66 13.11 -1.76 -7.64
N SER A 67 12.89 -2.05 -6.35
CA SER A 67 12.92 -3.41 -5.84
C SER A 67 11.64 -4.19 -6.15
N ILE A 68 10.55 -3.50 -6.52
CA ILE A 68 9.26 -4.17 -6.82
C ILE A 68 9.29 -4.97 -8.12
N SER A 69 10.18 -4.65 -9.07
CA SER A 69 10.35 -5.44 -10.30
C SER A 69 10.96 -6.81 -10.03
N ASP A 70 11.78 -6.91 -8.99
CA ASP A 70 12.45 -8.14 -8.57
C ASP A 70 11.66 -8.90 -7.49
N ASP A 71 10.57 -8.30 -7.00
CA ASP A 71 9.69 -8.92 -6.03
C ASP A 71 8.93 -10.09 -6.68
N THR A 72 9.13 -11.28 -6.13
CA THR A 72 8.45 -12.52 -6.56
C THR A 72 7.32 -12.91 -5.63
N SER A 73 6.99 -12.04 -4.67
CA SER A 73 5.92 -12.22 -3.72
C SER A 73 4.55 -11.85 -4.32
N LYS A 74 3.59 -11.60 -3.43
CA LYS A 74 2.18 -11.31 -3.73
C LYS A 74 1.91 -9.87 -4.16
N TYR A 75 2.89 -8.98 -4.02
CA TYR A 75 2.74 -7.56 -4.33
C TYR A 75 2.91 -7.32 -5.83
N GLN A 76 2.13 -6.38 -6.35
CA GLN A 76 2.16 -5.95 -7.75
C GLN A 76 2.69 -4.51 -7.80
N PRO A 77 3.23 -4.06 -8.94
CA PRO A 77 3.78 -2.70 -9.15
C PRO A 77 2.69 -1.60 -9.24
N PHE A 78 1.73 -1.65 -8.32
CA PHE A 78 0.75 -0.61 -8.02
C PHE A 78 0.90 -0.24 -6.55
N GLY A 79 0.85 1.04 -6.21
CA GLY A 79 0.96 1.40 -4.80
C GLY A 79 1.03 2.88 -4.52
N PHE A 80 1.22 3.20 -3.24
CA PHE A 80 1.24 4.56 -2.75
C PHE A 80 2.60 4.87 -2.15
N GLN A 81 3.13 6.06 -2.43
CA GLN A 81 4.30 6.61 -1.76
C GLN A 81 3.86 7.60 -0.68
N ILE A 82 4.43 7.45 0.51
CA ILE A 82 4.12 8.30 1.66
C ILE A 82 5.42 8.77 2.30
N SER A 83 5.44 10.02 2.74
CA SER A 83 6.51 10.60 3.56
C SER A 83 6.76 9.75 4.80
N LYS A 84 7.97 9.22 4.89
CA LYS A 84 8.45 8.44 6.05
C LYS A 84 8.40 9.28 7.33
N ARG A 85 8.64 10.59 7.23
CA ARG A 85 8.54 11.52 8.35
C ARG A 85 7.10 11.64 8.84
N SER A 86 6.12 11.72 7.92
CA SER A 86 4.70 11.84 8.26
C SER A 86 4.22 10.56 8.96
N VAL A 87 4.55 9.38 8.41
CA VAL A 87 4.25 8.09 9.06
C VAL A 87 4.90 7.98 10.45
N PHE A 88 6.15 8.42 10.60
CA PHE A 88 6.81 8.44 11.91
C PHE A 88 6.12 9.37 12.91
N ALA A 89 5.70 10.57 12.47
CA ALA A 89 4.99 11.53 13.30
C ALA A 89 3.63 11.00 13.76
N ALA A 90 2.94 10.22 12.91
CA ALA A 90 1.70 9.51 13.23
C ALA A 90 1.89 8.28 14.14
N GLY A 91 3.13 7.99 14.59
CA GLY A 91 3.42 6.85 15.47
C GLY A 91 3.82 5.56 14.73
N GLY A 92 3.87 5.57 13.40
CA GLY A 92 4.35 4.45 12.62
C GLY A 92 5.84 4.16 12.86
N ARG A 93 6.22 2.89 12.88
CA ARG A 93 7.59 2.43 13.23
C ARG A 93 8.01 1.23 12.38
N PRO A 94 9.34 1.00 12.27
CA PRO A 94 9.84 -0.27 11.75
C PRO A 94 9.36 -1.46 12.59
N VAL A 95 9.17 -2.56 11.89
CA VAL A 95 8.94 -3.88 12.46
C VAL A 95 10.16 -4.37 13.25
N ILE A 96 9.90 -5.16 14.28
CA ILE A 96 10.88 -5.85 15.13
C ILE A 96 10.92 -7.30 14.67
N TYR A 97 11.99 -7.67 13.97
CA TYR A 97 12.27 -9.04 13.56
C TYR A 97 12.98 -9.76 14.70
N SER A 98 12.37 -10.82 15.23
CA SER A 98 12.92 -11.56 16.37
C SER A 98 12.31 -12.97 16.46
N PRO A 99 13.00 -13.95 17.07
CA PRO A 99 12.41 -15.25 17.35
C PRO A 99 11.09 -15.15 18.10
N VAL A 100 10.17 -16.09 17.84
CA VAL A 100 8.84 -16.09 18.49
C VAL A 100 8.95 -16.13 20.02
N ALA A 101 9.96 -16.82 20.55
CA ALA A 101 10.25 -16.91 21.98
C ALA A 101 10.57 -15.54 22.62
N ASP A 102 11.07 -14.59 21.85
CA ASP A 102 11.45 -13.26 22.33
C ASP A 102 10.28 -12.27 22.31
N LYS A 103 9.15 -12.60 21.66
CA LYS A 103 7.95 -11.74 21.64
C LYS A 103 7.49 -11.37 23.05
N GLN A 104 7.61 -12.30 24.00
CA GLN A 104 7.25 -12.08 25.42
C GLN A 104 8.14 -11.06 26.14
N LEU A 105 9.33 -10.77 25.60
CA LEU A 105 10.24 -9.75 26.14
C LEU A 105 9.84 -8.33 25.69
N LEU A 106 8.97 -8.22 24.68
CA LEU A 106 8.44 -6.95 24.21
C LEU A 106 7.25 -6.52 25.04
N ASP A 107 7.17 -5.21 25.32
CA ASP A 107 5.97 -4.62 25.91
C ASP A 107 4.73 -4.92 25.04
N PRO A 108 3.60 -5.37 25.61
CA PRO A 108 2.38 -5.66 24.86
C PRO A 108 1.91 -4.52 23.94
N SER A 109 2.14 -3.27 24.33
CA SER A 109 1.74 -2.09 23.53
C SER A 109 2.45 -1.97 22.18
N ILE A 110 3.55 -2.71 21.97
CA ILE A 110 4.32 -2.71 20.73
C ILE A 110 4.30 -4.05 20.00
N HIS A 111 3.46 -5.01 20.42
CA HIS A 111 3.35 -6.32 19.77
C HIS A 111 2.92 -6.23 18.30
N TRP A 112 2.22 -5.17 17.91
CA TRP A 112 1.87 -4.88 16.51
C TRP A 112 3.10 -4.67 15.59
N ARG A 113 4.28 -4.42 16.17
CA ARG A 113 5.55 -4.31 15.44
C ARG A 113 6.26 -5.65 15.28
N PHE A 114 5.85 -6.70 16.00
CA PHE A 114 6.55 -7.98 15.97
C PHE A 114 6.37 -8.68 14.61
N MET A 115 7.47 -9.23 14.08
CA MET A 115 7.47 -10.17 12.97
C MET A 115 8.39 -11.35 13.31
N PRO A 116 7.95 -12.60 13.13
CA PRO A 116 8.82 -13.75 13.33
C PRO A 116 10.08 -13.70 12.47
N PHE A 117 11.22 -13.99 13.09
CA PHE A 117 12.50 -14.24 12.44
C PHE A 117 13.17 -15.43 13.11
N ASP A 118 13.36 -16.52 12.38
CA ASP A 118 13.93 -17.75 12.93
C ASP A 118 14.60 -18.57 11.82
N LEU A 119 15.94 -18.62 11.85
CA LEU A 119 16.75 -19.31 10.84
C LEU A 119 16.78 -20.83 11.04
N ASP A 120 16.36 -21.33 12.19
CA ASP A 120 16.31 -22.75 12.53
C ASP A 120 14.98 -23.39 12.08
N ILE A 121 13.91 -22.61 11.95
CA ILE A 121 12.60 -23.09 11.46
C ILE A 121 12.59 -23.18 9.92
N LYS A 122 13.01 -24.34 9.42
CA LYS A 122 13.05 -24.65 7.98
C LYS A 122 11.89 -25.51 7.53
N SER A 123 11.39 -25.23 6.32
CA SER A 123 10.37 -26.02 5.65
C SER A 123 10.58 -25.98 4.13
N GLU A 124 9.80 -26.75 3.35
CA GLU A 124 9.79 -26.61 1.88
C GLU A 124 9.47 -25.18 1.43
N LYS A 125 8.65 -24.44 2.20
CA LYS A 125 8.30 -23.04 1.91
C LYS A 125 9.33 -22.02 2.41
N THR A 126 10.15 -22.42 3.38
CA THR A 126 11.15 -21.57 4.05
C THR A 126 12.47 -22.32 4.16
N PRO A 127 13.12 -22.66 3.02
CA PRO A 127 14.30 -23.52 3.02
C PRO A 127 15.50 -22.92 3.77
N PHE A 128 15.53 -21.59 3.89
CA PHE A 128 16.58 -20.84 4.59
C PHE A 128 16.16 -20.32 5.98
N GLY A 129 14.99 -20.76 6.48
CA GLY A 129 14.39 -20.22 7.68
C GLY A 129 13.31 -19.17 7.40
N ILE A 130 12.66 -18.71 8.47
CA ILE A 130 11.70 -17.62 8.43
C ILE A 130 12.48 -16.30 8.49
N ASP A 131 12.57 -15.61 7.35
CA ASP A 131 13.25 -14.32 7.23
C ASP A 131 12.47 -13.38 6.30
N PHE A 132 11.89 -12.33 6.90
CA PHE A 132 11.19 -11.25 6.21
C PHE A 132 11.94 -9.92 6.30
N THR A 133 13.22 -9.93 6.70
CA THR A 133 14.00 -8.69 6.88
C THR A 133 14.21 -7.93 5.57
N TRP A 134 14.19 -8.65 4.44
CA TRP A 134 14.23 -8.08 3.09
C TRP A 134 13.01 -7.21 2.76
N GLU A 135 11.87 -7.42 3.44
CA GLU A 135 10.69 -6.57 3.26
C GLU A 135 10.91 -5.16 3.86
N ARG A 136 11.86 -4.99 4.78
CA ARG A 136 12.14 -3.71 5.46
C ARG A 136 10.85 -3.03 5.93
N GLU A 137 10.00 -3.79 6.60
CA GLU A 137 8.62 -3.44 6.85
C GLU A 137 8.49 -2.32 7.89
N TRP A 138 7.61 -1.37 7.60
CA TRP A 138 7.10 -0.36 8.52
C TRP A 138 5.62 -0.59 8.74
N ARG A 139 5.13 -0.29 9.94
CA ARG A 139 3.71 -0.38 10.28
C ARG A 139 3.23 0.92 10.90
N LEU A 140 1.99 1.27 10.60
CA LEU A 140 1.19 2.25 11.32
C LEU A 140 0.03 1.50 11.99
N ASN A 141 -0.06 1.57 13.30
CA ASN A 141 -1.12 0.95 14.09
C ASN A 141 -2.33 1.90 14.18
N ASP A 142 -2.93 2.16 13.04
CA ASP A 142 -4.13 2.97 12.86
C ASP A 142 -5.06 2.25 11.87
N ALA A 143 -6.36 2.51 11.95
CA ALA A 143 -7.37 1.83 11.15
C ALA A 143 -7.34 2.29 9.68
N GLU A 144 -7.07 3.57 9.46
CA GLU A 144 -7.14 4.23 8.15
C GLU A 144 -6.03 5.26 7.98
N LEU A 145 -5.53 5.40 6.76
CA LEU A 145 -4.66 6.49 6.33
C LEU A 145 -5.34 7.21 5.16
N PRO A 146 -5.72 8.49 5.31
CA PRO A 146 -6.30 9.27 4.23
C PRO A 146 -5.40 9.35 3.00
N LEU A 147 -5.99 9.27 1.80
CA LEU A 147 -5.23 9.44 0.56
C LEU A 147 -4.71 10.87 0.38
N ASP A 148 -5.18 11.84 1.15
CA ASP A 148 -4.59 13.18 1.21
C ASP A 148 -3.18 13.20 1.82
N ASP A 149 -2.81 12.18 2.61
CA ASP A 149 -1.44 12.00 3.15
C ASP A 149 -0.49 11.29 2.16
N VAL A 150 -0.98 10.87 0.99
CA VAL A 150 -0.18 10.21 -0.05
C VAL A 150 0.50 11.25 -0.94
N ASP A 151 1.81 11.06 -1.18
CA ASP A 151 2.60 11.92 -2.04
C ASP A 151 2.50 11.53 -3.53
N ARG A 152 2.50 10.22 -3.83
CA ARG A 152 2.45 9.67 -5.21
C ARG A 152 1.65 8.37 -5.28
N ILE A 153 1.02 8.14 -6.42
CA ILE A 153 0.34 6.90 -6.78
C ILE A 153 1.11 6.26 -7.94
N TYR A 154 1.59 5.04 -7.75
CA TYR A 154 2.38 4.32 -8.73
C TYR A 154 1.55 3.33 -9.53
N VAL A 155 1.80 3.32 -10.85
CA VAL A 155 1.27 2.34 -11.81
C VAL A 155 2.42 1.76 -12.65
N PRO A 156 2.29 0.55 -13.21
CA PRO A 156 3.42 -0.14 -13.84
C PRO A 156 3.82 0.39 -15.22
N ASN A 157 2.91 1.06 -15.92
CA ASN A 157 3.16 1.56 -17.28
C ASN A 157 2.09 2.58 -17.70
N GLU A 158 2.31 3.21 -18.86
CA GLU A 158 1.41 4.21 -19.43
C GLU A 158 0.00 3.68 -19.76
N GLN A 159 -0.14 2.38 -20.05
CA GLN A 159 -1.46 1.80 -20.27
C GLN A 159 -2.31 1.89 -18.99
N TYR A 160 -1.74 1.49 -17.85
CA TYR A 160 -2.44 1.58 -16.56
C TYR A 160 -2.61 3.03 -16.07
N ARG A 161 -1.70 3.95 -16.42
CA ARG A 161 -1.90 5.38 -16.18
C ARG A 161 -3.17 5.89 -16.88
N LYS A 162 -3.31 5.59 -18.17
CA LYS A 162 -4.50 5.99 -18.95
C LYS A 162 -5.77 5.35 -18.41
N LEU A 163 -5.71 4.05 -18.09
CA LEU A 163 -6.85 3.33 -17.52
C LEU A 163 -7.25 3.87 -16.15
N LEU A 164 -6.29 4.26 -15.31
CA LEU A 164 -6.57 4.88 -14.01
C LEU A 164 -7.31 6.21 -14.17
N ILE A 165 -6.86 7.05 -15.09
CA ILE A 165 -7.50 8.34 -15.41
C ILE A 165 -8.93 8.11 -15.94
N GLU A 166 -9.10 7.16 -16.86
CA GLU A 166 -10.41 6.81 -17.41
C GLU A 166 -11.39 6.34 -16.32
N ARG A 167 -11.00 5.33 -15.53
CA ARG A 167 -11.83 4.76 -14.46
C ARG A 167 -12.15 5.76 -13.36
N THR A 168 -11.26 6.71 -13.08
CA THR A 168 -11.52 7.75 -12.07
C THR A 168 -12.38 8.90 -12.60
N ASN A 169 -12.29 9.22 -13.90
CA ASN A 169 -13.24 10.13 -14.54
C ASN A 169 -14.67 9.58 -14.57
N GLU A 170 -14.82 8.25 -14.69
CA GLU A 170 -16.14 7.60 -14.53
C GLU A 170 -16.71 7.83 -13.13
N ILE A 171 -15.89 7.84 -12.06
CA ILE A 171 -16.33 8.16 -10.69
C ILE A 171 -16.94 9.57 -10.67
N VAL A 172 -16.24 10.56 -11.25
CA VAL A 172 -16.72 11.95 -11.35
C VAL A 172 -18.02 12.01 -12.15
N HIS A 173 -18.06 11.36 -13.32
CA HIS A 173 -19.24 11.35 -14.19
C HIS A 173 -20.48 10.75 -13.49
N ASN A 174 -20.28 9.69 -12.70
CA ASN A 174 -21.36 9.04 -11.95
C ASN A 174 -21.96 9.91 -10.84
N THR A 175 -21.35 11.05 -10.51
CA THR A 175 -21.92 12.02 -9.56
C THR A 175 -22.91 12.99 -10.22
N ILE A 176 -23.02 13.02 -11.54
CA ILE A 176 -23.90 13.95 -12.25
C ILE A 176 -25.37 13.55 -12.03
N SER A 177 -26.06 14.33 -11.21
CA SER A 177 -27.48 14.13 -10.95
C SER A 177 -28.34 14.52 -12.15
N GLN A 178 -29.32 13.67 -12.46
CA GLN A 178 -30.36 13.92 -13.45
C GLN A 178 -31.65 14.47 -12.81
N ASP A 179 -31.66 14.67 -11.49
CA ASP A 179 -32.79 15.24 -10.76
C ASP A 179 -32.69 16.78 -10.82
N PRO A 180 -33.66 17.49 -11.45
CA PRO A 180 -33.66 18.95 -11.51
C PRO A 180 -33.75 19.66 -10.15
N SER A 181 -34.07 18.94 -9.08
CA SER A 181 -34.08 19.46 -7.71
C SER A 181 -32.72 19.36 -7.00
N ASP A 182 -31.76 18.65 -7.59
CA ASP A 182 -30.38 18.56 -7.09
C ASP A 182 -29.64 19.89 -7.29
N TYR A 183 -28.85 20.28 -6.28
CA TYR A 183 -28.09 21.54 -6.32
C TYR A 183 -27.05 21.58 -7.44
N TYR A 184 -26.52 20.42 -7.82
CA TYR A 184 -25.54 20.25 -8.90
C TYR A 184 -26.16 19.61 -10.15
N TYR A 185 -27.47 19.77 -10.38
CA TYR A 185 -28.15 19.21 -11.56
C TYR A 185 -27.37 19.45 -12.86
N GLY A 186 -27.05 18.36 -13.56
CA GLY A 186 -26.32 18.38 -14.83
C GLY A 186 -24.81 18.67 -14.73
N TYR A 187 -24.27 18.82 -13.52
CA TYR A 187 -22.84 19.03 -13.25
C TYR A 187 -22.29 17.95 -12.31
N PRO A 188 -21.00 17.61 -12.38
CA PRO A 188 -20.39 16.71 -11.41
C PRO A 188 -20.34 17.35 -10.03
N HIS A 189 -20.30 16.52 -8.99
CA HIS A 189 -20.12 17.00 -7.62
C HIS A 189 -18.70 17.59 -7.48
N PRO A 190 -18.57 18.90 -7.18
CA PRO A 190 -17.28 19.60 -7.27
C PRO A 190 -16.24 19.04 -6.30
N GLY A 191 -16.64 18.57 -5.12
CA GLY A 191 -15.72 17.95 -4.17
C GLY A 191 -15.15 16.61 -4.64
N VAL A 192 -15.88 15.87 -5.49
CA VAL A 192 -15.40 14.60 -6.06
C VAL A 192 -14.47 14.90 -7.24
N GLU A 193 -14.84 15.87 -8.08
CA GLU A 193 -13.99 16.35 -9.17
C GLU A 193 -12.63 16.85 -8.63
N GLU A 194 -12.63 17.73 -7.63
CA GLU A 194 -11.39 18.25 -7.03
C GLU A 194 -10.53 17.14 -6.40
N TYR A 195 -11.16 16.15 -5.77
CA TYR A 195 -10.45 14.99 -5.22
C TYR A 195 -9.79 14.15 -6.33
N ILE A 196 -10.50 13.87 -7.42
CA ILE A 196 -9.97 13.10 -8.54
C ILE A 196 -8.87 13.85 -9.29
N ASP A 197 -8.97 15.18 -9.42
CA ASP A 197 -7.89 16.01 -9.95
C ASP A 197 -6.60 15.85 -9.12
N ARG A 198 -6.71 15.89 -7.78
CA ARG A 198 -5.57 15.64 -6.89
C ARG A 198 -5.00 14.22 -7.05
N VAL A 199 -5.86 13.23 -7.27
CA VAL A 199 -5.44 11.85 -7.57
C VAL A 199 -4.61 11.84 -8.86
N HIS A 200 -5.08 12.48 -9.93
CA HIS A 200 -4.40 12.52 -11.23
C HIS A 200 -3.02 13.18 -11.14
N ASP A 201 -2.89 14.27 -10.41
CA ASP A 201 -1.63 14.99 -10.19
C ASP A 201 -0.57 14.16 -9.46
N ARG A 202 -1.01 13.16 -8.68
CA ARG A 202 -0.14 12.27 -7.91
C ARG A 202 0.28 11.03 -8.69
N ILE A 203 -0.31 10.72 -9.86
CA ILE A 203 0.02 9.53 -10.64
C ILE A 203 1.44 9.63 -11.22
N ASP A 204 2.23 8.58 -11.00
CA ASP A 204 3.57 8.40 -11.53
C ASP A 204 3.73 6.99 -12.11
N VAL A 205 4.46 6.87 -13.21
CA VAL A 205 4.72 5.58 -13.87
C VAL A 205 6.05 5.04 -13.39
N LEU A 206 6.06 3.77 -12.99
CA LEU A 206 7.31 3.10 -12.63
C LEU A 206 8.18 2.94 -13.90
N ILE A 207 9.38 3.51 -13.84
CA ILE A 207 10.41 3.35 -14.86
C ILE A 207 11.39 2.30 -14.32
N PHE A 208 11.38 1.13 -14.96
CA PHE A 208 12.30 0.03 -14.69
C PHE A 208 13.45 0.04 -15.69
#